data_AF-A0A7W4I878-F1
#
_entry.id   AF-A0A7W4I878-F1
#
_cell.length_a   1.000
_cell.length_b   1.000
_cell.length_c   1.000
_cell.angle_alpha   90.00
_cell.angle_beta   90.00
_cell.angle_gamma   90.00
#
_symmetry.space_group_name_H-M   'P 1'
#
loop_
_entity.id
_entity.type
_entity.pdbx_description
1 polymer ?
#
loop_
_entity_poly.entity_id
_entity_poly.type
_entity_poly.pdbx_seq_one_letter_code
_entity_poly.pdbx_strand_id
1 'polypeptide(L)'
;MTRPASSVFAGCEHGCRVRVTLSDDRRIEGEYQLFGGHRMLIMRDPAAPLGLRVEGPLQRGDVRDVEILQSRDEVREEWRARRLGKPVFTWQPTTRQDIRAQLEGIARAIAAVPKDGDVFRRLELEAQFTDLAARIALGEAKRAWVLAEARWYRSHNHPPSMVDLWGEDIASPSCFRRPRDQDFDPDPVVRNRPSQVPAWVLSDPHSIRNMLAALTEAGLAARVHRLGDPPHERGAILVKMPVNGRAQFALNGRRTAGGTMTWTQAWDVLDTETGNRRLRAVQRSPAYRTMLRVLREGRTTLQLDLATLLEPA
;
A
#
# COMPACT_ATOMS: atom_id res chain seq x y z
N MET A 1 -53.38 -28.58 5.71
CA MET A 1 -52.06 -28.08 6.14
C MET A 1 -51.40 -27.41 4.93
N THR A 2 -51.52 -26.09 4.87
CA THR A 2 -51.02 -25.25 3.78
C THR A 2 -49.50 -25.14 3.92
N ARG A 3 -48.75 -25.61 2.92
CA ARG A 3 -47.30 -25.34 2.80
C ARG A 3 -47.09 -23.82 2.93
N PRO A 4 -46.14 -23.32 3.74
CA PRO A 4 -45.81 -21.91 3.71
C PRO A 4 -45.32 -21.60 2.29
N ALA A 5 -46.02 -20.68 1.61
CA ALA A 5 -45.69 -20.29 0.24
C ALA A 5 -44.28 -19.71 0.23
N SER A 6 -43.32 -20.49 -0.29
CA SER A 6 -41.98 -20.01 -0.59
C SER A 6 -42.10 -18.69 -1.33
N SER A 7 -41.36 -17.68 -0.89
CA SER A 7 -41.23 -16.42 -1.63
C SER A 7 -40.89 -16.76 -3.09
N VAL A 8 -41.59 -16.18 -4.08
CA VAL A 8 -41.29 -16.41 -5.50
C VAL A 8 -39.85 -15.95 -5.84
N PHE A 9 -39.27 -15.10 -4.99
CA PHE A 9 -37.86 -14.68 -5.03
C PHE A 9 -36.96 -15.45 -4.04
N ALA A 10 -37.37 -16.61 -3.54
CA ALA A 10 -36.54 -17.40 -2.63
C ALA A 10 -35.23 -17.80 -3.34
N GLY A 11 -34.09 -17.47 -2.73
CA GLY A 11 -32.76 -17.71 -3.32
C GLY A 11 -32.26 -16.61 -4.27
N CYS A 12 -33.06 -15.60 -4.62
CA CYS A 12 -32.58 -14.44 -5.38
C CYS A 12 -31.83 -13.47 -4.47
N GLU A 13 -30.51 -13.40 -4.64
CA GLU A 13 -29.68 -12.39 -4.00
C GLU A 13 -29.60 -11.10 -4.83
N HIS A 14 -29.37 -9.98 -4.16
CA HIS A 14 -29.01 -8.71 -4.80
C HIS A 14 -27.82 -8.91 -5.74
N GLY A 15 -27.97 -8.49 -6.99
CA GLY A 15 -26.98 -8.62 -8.06
C GLY A 15 -27.04 -9.93 -8.87
N CYS A 16 -27.99 -10.83 -8.60
CA CYS A 16 -28.24 -11.97 -9.48
C CYS A 16 -28.87 -11.52 -10.80
N ARG A 17 -28.59 -12.22 -11.90
CA ARG A 17 -29.33 -12.04 -13.15
C ARG A 17 -30.50 -13.02 -13.17
N VAL A 18 -31.70 -12.50 -13.36
CA VAL A 18 -32.92 -13.28 -13.25
C VAL A 18 -33.83 -13.02 -14.44
N ARG A 19 -34.63 -14.02 -14.77
CA ARG A 19 -35.79 -13.89 -15.66
C ARG A 19 -37.04 -13.96 -14.80
N VAL A 20 -37.81 -12.88 -14.81
CA VAL A 20 -39.08 -12.77 -14.10
C VAL A 20 -40.21 -12.94 -15.10
N THR A 21 -41.11 -13.89 -14.82
CA THR A 21 -42.37 -14.03 -15.54
C THR A 21 -43.47 -13.35 -14.74
N LEU A 22 -44.07 -12.32 -15.33
CA LEU A 22 -45.16 -11.56 -14.72
C LEU A 22 -46.50 -12.32 -14.80
N SER A 23 -47.49 -11.84 -14.06
CA SER A 23 -48.85 -12.40 -14.05
C SER A 23 -49.58 -12.29 -15.40
N ASP A 24 -49.16 -11.37 -16.26
CA ASP A 24 -49.65 -11.18 -17.64
C ASP A 24 -48.84 -11.96 -18.69
N ASP A 25 -48.05 -12.95 -18.25
CA ASP A 25 -47.16 -13.79 -19.05
C ASP A 25 -46.01 -13.04 -19.76
N ARG A 26 -45.84 -11.73 -19.54
CA ARG A 26 -44.64 -11.03 -20.01
C ARG A 26 -43.41 -11.54 -19.26
N ARG A 27 -42.30 -11.69 -19.98
CA ARG A 27 -41.00 -12.10 -19.44
C ARG A 27 -40.02 -10.95 -19.48
N ILE A 28 -39.39 -10.69 -18.35
CA ILE A 28 -38.44 -9.60 -18.18
C ILE A 28 -37.13 -10.20 -17.67
N GLU A 29 -36.02 -9.88 -18.32
CA GLU A 29 -34.69 -10.33 -17.91
C GLU A 29 -33.84 -9.14 -17.50
N GLY A 30 -33.26 -9.20 -16.30
CA GLY A 30 -32.42 -8.12 -15.78
C GLY A 30 -31.64 -8.52 -14.53
N GLU A 31 -30.86 -7.58 -14.01
CA GLU A 31 -30.16 -7.71 -12.74
C GLU A 31 -31.12 -7.37 -11.59
N TYR A 32 -31.29 -8.30 -10.66
CA TYR A 32 -32.14 -8.14 -9.50
C TYR A 32 -31.48 -7.24 -8.47
N GLN A 33 -32.16 -6.17 -8.08
CA GLN A 33 -31.68 -5.18 -7.12
C GLN A 33 -32.71 -4.99 -6.00
N LEU A 34 -32.21 -4.80 -4.79
CA LEU A 34 -33.01 -4.56 -3.60
C LEU A 34 -32.66 -3.19 -3.03
N PHE A 35 -33.52 -2.20 -3.26
CA PHE A 35 -33.32 -0.82 -2.83
C PHE A 35 -34.43 -0.42 -1.85
N GLY A 36 -34.07 -0.08 -0.61
CA GLY A 36 -35.06 0.34 0.40
C GLY A 36 -36.15 -0.69 0.68
N GLY A 37 -35.86 -2.00 0.53
CA GLY A 37 -36.85 -3.08 0.66
C GLY A 37 -37.71 -3.31 -0.59
N HIS A 38 -37.58 -2.47 -1.62
CA HIS A 38 -38.23 -2.63 -2.91
C HIS A 38 -37.42 -3.53 -3.85
N ARG A 39 -38.13 -4.38 -4.60
CA ARG A 39 -37.55 -5.29 -5.58
C ARG A 39 -37.57 -4.62 -6.95
N MET A 40 -36.42 -4.49 -7.58
CA MET A 40 -36.26 -3.85 -8.88
C MET A 40 -35.45 -4.75 -9.81
N LEU A 41 -35.68 -4.59 -11.12
CA LEU A 41 -34.86 -5.18 -12.18
C LEU A 41 -34.19 -4.06 -12.96
N ILE A 42 -32.87 -4.11 -13.05
CA ILE A 42 -32.10 -3.25 -13.94
C ILE A 42 -31.84 -4.00 -15.24
N MET A 43 -32.25 -3.42 -16.36
CA MET A 43 -32.12 -3.99 -17.69
C MET A 43 -31.38 -3.03 -18.60
N ARG A 44 -30.79 -3.54 -19.68
CA ARG A 44 -30.37 -2.68 -20.79
C ARG A 44 -31.59 -2.22 -21.56
N ASP A 45 -31.64 -0.94 -21.89
CA ASP A 45 -32.68 -0.40 -22.74
C ASP A 45 -32.42 -0.80 -24.21
N PRO A 46 -33.31 -1.57 -24.86
CA PRO A 46 -33.15 -1.90 -26.27
C PRO A 46 -33.23 -0.66 -27.18
N ALA A 47 -33.87 0.42 -26.74
CA ALA A 47 -33.96 1.69 -27.47
C ALA A 47 -32.74 2.61 -27.24
N ALA A 48 -31.93 2.34 -26.22
CA ALA A 48 -30.75 3.14 -25.89
C ALA A 48 -29.57 2.23 -25.50
N PRO A 49 -28.57 2.03 -26.37
CA PRO A 49 -27.46 1.09 -26.15
C PRO A 49 -26.64 1.30 -24.85
N LEU A 50 -26.66 2.53 -24.32
CA LEU A 50 -26.04 2.90 -23.05
C LEU A 50 -27.08 3.21 -21.94
N GLY A 51 -28.37 3.17 -22.27
CA GLY A 51 -29.46 3.39 -21.34
C GLY A 51 -29.71 2.17 -20.47
N LEU A 52 -29.92 2.41 -19.18
CA LEU A 52 -30.44 1.41 -18.26
C LEU A 52 -31.92 1.70 -18.04
N ARG A 53 -32.76 0.67 -18.17
CA ARG A 53 -34.18 0.73 -17.81
C ARG A 53 -34.36 0.00 -16.49
N VAL A 54 -35.04 0.64 -15.54
CA VAL A 54 -35.36 0.05 -14.25
C VAL A 54 -36.85 -0.33 -14.24
N GLU A 55 -37.15 -1.60 -14.00
CA GLU A 55 -38.52 -2.06 -13.75
C GLU A 55 -38.73 -2.25 -12.24
N GLY A 56 -39.77 -1.63 -11.70
CA GLY A 56 -40.18 -1.85 -10.32
C GLY A 56 -40.87 -0.63 -9.70
N PRO A 57 -41.34 -0.75 -8.44
CA PRO A 57 -41.18 -1.91 -7.56
C PRO A 57 -42.05 -3.11 -7.98
N LEU A 58 -41.45 -4.28 -8.12
CA LEU A 58 -42.17 -5.52 -8.43
C LEU A 58 -42.90 -6.01 -7.18
N GLN A 59 -44.25 -6.03 -7.24
CA GLN A 59 -45.03 -6.60 -6.15
C GLN A 59 -45.17 -8.12 -6.30
N ARG A 60 -45.40 -8.80 -5.17
CA ARG A 60 -45.54 -10.26 -5.15
C ARG A 60 -46.72 -10.76 -6.01
N GLY A 61 -47.78 -9.97 -6.11
CA GLY A 61 -48.97 -10.32 -6.91
C GLY A 61 -48.72 -10.28 -8.42
N ASP A 62 -47.75 -9.47 -8.85
CA ASP A 62 -47.48 -9.23 -10.27
C ASP A 62 -46.51 -10.28 -10.86
N VAL A 63 -45.95 -11.15 -10.02
CA VAL A 63 -44.87 -12.08 -10.39
C VAL A 63 -45.35 -13.51 -10.24
N ARG A 64 -45.41 -14.21 -11.37
CA ARG A 64 -45.81 -15.62 -11.47
C ARG A 64 -44.64 -16.55 -11.14
N ASP A 65 -43.46 -16.26 -11.69
CA ASP A 65 -42.27 -17.12 -11.54
C ASP A 65 -40.97 -16.32 -11.68
N VAL A 66 -39.90 -16.81 -11.06
CA VAL A 66 -38.56 -16.22 -11.14
C VAL A 66 -37.53 -17.33 -11.36
N GLU A 67 -36.83 -17.24 -12.48
CA GLU A 67 -35.73 -18.11 -12.85
C GLU A 67 -34.40 -17.38 -12.64
N ILE A 68 -33.50 -17.95 -11.84
CA ILE A 68 -32.13 -17.42 -11.68
C ILE A 68 -31.31 -17.90 -12.87
N LEU A 69 -30.93 -16.96 -13.75
CA LEU A 69 -30.13 -17.27 -14.94
C LEU A 69 -28.64 -17.31 -14.61
N GLN A 70 -28.20 -16.38 -13.76
CA GLN A 70 -26.83 -16.32 -13.24
C GLN A 70 -26.87 -15.90 -11.78
N SER A 71 -26.11 -16.61 -10.96
CA SER A 71 -25.85 -16.23 -9.58
C SER A 71 -25.10 -14.90 -9.49
N ARG A 72 -25.15 -14.25 -8.33
CA ARG A 72 -24.41 -13.01 -8.06
C ARG A 72 -22.91 -13.17 -8.31
N ASP A 73 -22.35 -14.33 -7.97
CA ASP A 73 -20.92 -14.56 -8.10
C ASP A 73 -20.53 -14.77 -9.57
N GLU A 74 -21.34 -15.47 -10.37
CA GLU A 74 -21.15 -15.58 -11.83
C GLU A 74 -21.27 -14.21 -12.53
N VAL A 75 -22.26 -13.40 -12.16
CA VAL A 75 -22.39 -12.02 -12.68
C VAL A 75 -21.16 -11.20 -12.34
N ARG A 76 -20.66 -11.28 -11.10
CA ARG A 76 -19.42 -10.59 -10.69
C ARG A 76 -18.19 -11.08 -11.43
N GLU A 77 -18.07 -12.38 -11.68
CA GLU A 77 -16.97 -12.94 -12.47
C GLU A 77 -17.02 -12.49 -13.93
N GLU A 78 -18.21 -12.43 -14.55
CA GLU A 78 -18.40 -11.92 -15.90
C GLU A 78 -18.03 -10.43 -15.99
N TRP A 79 -18.49 -9.60 -15.05
CA TRP A 79 -18.11 -8.19 -14.96
C TRP A 79 -16.61 -8.01 -14.73
N ARG A 80 -16.01 -8.84 -13.87
CA ARG A 80 -14.56 -8.84 -13.64
C ARG A 80 -13.82 -9.20 -14.92
N ALA A 81 -14.22 -10.27 -15.63
CA ALA A 81 -13.61 -10.68 -16.88
C ALA A 81 -13.69 -9.57 -17.95
N ARG A 82 -14.85 -8.91 -18.08
CA ARG A 82 -15.02 -7.75 -18.97
C ARG A 82 -14.10 -6.58 -18.61
N ARG A 83 -14.01 -6.24 -17.32
CA ARG A 83 -13.17 -5.14 -16.83
C ARG A 83 -11.68 -5.40 -17.03
N LEU A 84 -11.26 -6.66 -16.88
CA LEU A 84 -9.86 -7.05 -17.04
C LEU A 84 -9.42 -7.09 -18.51
N GLY A 85 -10.35 -7.26 -19.45
CA GLY A 85 -10.04 -7.33 -20.88
C GLY A 85 -9.07 -8.47 -21.22
N LYS A 86 -8.20 -8.26 -22.22
CA LYS A 86 -7.21 -9.28 -22.60
C LYS A 86 -6.11 -9.39 -21.54
N PRO A 87 -5.92 -10.56 -20.90
CA PRO A 87 -4.92 -10.71 -19.84
C PRO A 87 -3.50 -10.56 -20.38
N VAL A 88 -2.61 -9.93 -19.61
CA VAL A 88 -1.17 -9.89 -19.91
C VAL A 88 -0.55 -11.27 -19.74
N PHE A 89 -0.95 -11.98 -18.68
CA PHE A 89 -0.50 -13.32 -18.35
C PHE A 89 -1.70 -14.27 -18.32
N THR A 90 -1.60 -15.40 -19.01
CA THR A 90 -2.69 -16.39 -19.11
C THR A 90 -2.66 -17.45 -18.01
N TRP A 91 -1.54 -17.56 -17.29
CA TRP A 91 -1.34 -18.56 -16.24
C TRP A 91 -1.44 -17.91 -14.86
N GLN A 92 -1.94 -18.68 -13.88
CA GLN A 92 -2.06 -18.18 -12.51
C GLN A 92 -0.72 -18.25 -11.76
N PRO A 93 -0.28 -17.16 -11.13
CA PRO A 93 0.95 -17.17 -10.34
C PRO A 93 0.75 -17.96 -9.05
N THR A 94 1.68 -18.86 -8.75
CA THR A 94 1.61 -19.73 -7.55
C THR A 94 2.75 -19.47 -6.58
N THR A 95 3.90 -18.99 -7.07
CA THR A 95 5.06 -18.69 -6.24
C THR A 95 5.22 -17.18 -6.02
N ARG A 96 6.00 -16.83 -4.99
CA ARG A 96 6.44 -15.45 -4.73
C ARG A 96 7.09 -14.79 -5.96
N GLN A 97 7.94 -15.55 -6.67
CA GLN A 97 8.64 -15.06 -7.85
C GLN A 97 7.68 -14.80 -9.01
N ASP A 98 6.70 -15.69 -9.20
CA ASP A 98 5.66 -15.52 -10.21
C ASP A 98 4.82 -14.27 -9.96
N ILE A 99 4.35 -14.08 -8.72
CA ILE A 99 3.52 -12.94 -8.35
C ILE A 99 4.29 -11.64 -8.58
N ARG A 100 5.56 -11.59 -8.15
CA ARG A 100 6.44 -10.45 -8.38
C ARG A 100 6.61 -10.17 -9.88
N ALA A 101 6.99 -11.19 -10.66
CA ALA A 101 7.23 -11.06 -12.09
C ALA A 101 5.98 -10.60 -12.84
N GLN A 102 4.79 -11.12 -12.48
CA GLN A 102 3.54 -10.70 -13.09
C GLN A 102 3.16 -9.27 -12.71
N LEU A 103 3.29 -8.86 -11.44
CA LEU A 103 3.03 -7.48 -11.02
C LEU A 103 3.97 -6.49 -11.73
N GLU A 104 5.28 -6.78 -11.78
CA GLU A 104 6.27 -5.97 -12.49
C GLU A 104 5.98 -5.94 -14.00
N GLY A 105 5.60 -7.08 -14.59
CA GLY A 105 5.25 -7.19 -16.00
C GLY A 105 4.01 -6.38 -16.38
N ILE A 106 2.94 -6.45 -15.59
CA ILE A 106 1.73 -5.63 -15.79
C ILE A 106 2.06 -4.15 -15.59
N ALA A 107 2.84 -3.80 -14.55
CA ALA A 107 3.25 -2.41 -14.31
C ALA A 107 4.07 -1.83 -15.48
N ARG A 108 4.97 -2.62 -16.07
CA ARG A 108 5.70 -2.23 -17.29
C ARG A 108 4.78 -2.09 -18.49
N ALA A 109 3.79 -2.98 -18.65
CA ALA A 109 2.78 -2.85 -19.69
C ALA A 109 1.97 -1.56 -19.54
N ILE A 110 1.56 -1.20 -18.31
CA ILE A 110 0.90 0.08 -18.01
C ILE A 110 1.81 1.25 -18.39
N ALA A 111 3.08 1.22 -17.97
CA ALA A 111 4.05 2.28 -18.26
C ALA A 111 4.34 2.44 -19.75
N ALA A 112 4.20 1.37 -20.54
CA ALA A 112 4.41 1.38 -21.98
C ALA A 112 3.23 2.00 -22.76
N VAL A 113 2.02 2.05 -22.19
CA VAL A 113 0.89 2.75 -22.82
C VAL A 113 1.16 4.26 -22.81
N PRO A 114 1.17 4.94 -23.98
CA PRO A 114 1.32 6.40 -24.03
C PRO A 114 0.22 7.12 -23.22
N LYS A 115 0.52 8.31 -22.68
CA LYS A 115 -0.48 9.11 -21.93
C LYS A 115 -1.73 9.41 -22.78
N ASP A 116 -1.54 9.67 -24.06
CA ASP A 116 -2.60 9.92 -25.05
C ASP A 116 -2.98 8.65 -25.85
N GLY A 117 -2.57 7.48 -25.36
CA GLY A 117 -2.82 6.19 -26.00
C GLY A 117 -4.21 5.62 -25.72
N ASP A 118 -4.36 4.32 -25.94
CA ASP A 118 -5.60 3.60 -25.66
C ASP A 118 -5.94 3.61 -24.16
N VAL A 119 -6.84 4.52 -23.79
CA VAL A 119 -7.32 4.71 -22.41
C VAL A 119 -7.99 3.44 -21.88
N PHE A 120 -8.75 2.72 -22.72
CA PHE A 120 -9.42 1.49 -22.30
C PHE A 120 -8.40 0.41 -21.97
N ARG A 121 -7.39 0.23 -22.83
CA ARG A 121 -6.32 -0.72 -22.54
C ARG A 121 -5.56 -0.39 -21.27
N ARG A 122 -5.31 0.89 -21.00
CA ARG A 122 -4.68 1.30 -19.75
C ARG A 122 -5.54 0.96 -18.53
N LEU A 123 -6.85 1.23 -18.59
CA LEU A 123 -7.79 0.89 -17.51
C LEU A 123 -7.88 -0.62 -17.26
N GLU A 124 -7.87 -1.44 -18.31
CA GLU A 124 -7.83 -2.91 -18.21
C GLU A 124 -6.57 -3.38 -17.48
N LEU A 125 -5.40 -2.83 -17.85
CA LEU A 125 -4.12 -3.18 -17.24
C LEU A 125 -4.04 -2.74 -15.77
N GLU A 126 -4.53 -1.53 -15.46
CA GLU A 126 -4.63 -1.03 -14.08
C GLU A 126 -5.57 -1.91 -13.24
N ALA A 127 -6.67 -2.40 -13.83
CA ALA A 127 -7.56 -3.35 -13.18
C ALA A 127 -6.88 -4.71 -12.94
N GLN A 128 -6.14 -5.25 -13.92
CA GLN A 128 -5.36 -6.49 -13.77
C GLN A 128 -4.28 -6.37 -12.67
N PHE A 129 -3.57 -5.25 -12.64
CA PHE A 129 -2.58 -4.97 -11.60
C PHE A 129 -3.22 -4.91 -10.21
N THR A 130 -4.33 -4.18 -10.09
CA THR A 130 -5.06 -4.02 -8.83
C THR A 130 -5.60 -5.36 -8.33
N ASP A 131 -6.11 -6.18 -9.23
CA ASP A 131 -6.66 -7.50 -8.94
C ASP A 131 -5.58 -8.46 -8.41
N LEU A 132 -4.43 -8.52 -9.10
CA LEU A 132 -3.29 -9.32 -8.65
C LEU A 132 -2.71 -8.82 -7.31
N ALA A 133 -2.59 -7.50 -7.14
CA ALA A 133 -2.12 -6.89 -5.90
C ALA A 133 -3.09 -7.15 -4.73
N ALA A 134 -4.40 -7.19 -4.99
CA ALA A 134 -5.40 -7.52 -3.98
C ALA A 134 -5.30 -8.98 -3.50
N ARG A 135 -4.93 -9.93 -4.36
CA ARG A 135 -4.74 -11.35 -3.97
C ARG A 135 -3.72 -11.54 -2.86
N ILE A 136 -2.66 -10.71 -2.83
CA ILE A 136 -1.64 -10.72 -1.78
C ILE A 136 -1.82 -9.61 -0.75
N ALA A 137 -2.94 -8.88 -0.78
CA ALA A 137 -3.19 -7.72 0.07
C ALA A 137 -2.04 -6.70 0.07
N LEU A 138 -1.40 -6.48 -1.09
CA LEU A 138 -0.30 -5.53 -1.20
C LEU A 138 -0.82 -4.12 -0.90
N GLY A 139 -0.20 -3.40 0.03
CA GLY A 139 -0.64 -2.06 0.43
C GLY A 139 -0.48 -1.01 -0.68
N GLU A 140 -1.26 0.07 -0.61
CA GLU A 140 -1.28 1.13 -1.63
C GLU A 140 0.10 1.78 -1.86
N ALA A 141 0.83 2.11 -0.79
CA ALA A 141 2.16 2.69 -0.91
C ALA A 141 3.18 1.78 -1.63
N LYS A 142 3.00 0.46 -1.50
CA LYS A 142 3.82 -0.56 -2.17
C LYS A 142 3.42 -0.73 -3.63
N ARG A 143 2.12 -0.66 -3.92
CA ARG A 143 1.59 -0.64 -5.30
C ARG A 143 2.12 0.58 -6.07
N ALA A 144 2.05 1.75 -5.45
CA ALA A 144 2.56 3.00 -6.04
C ALA A 144 4.05 2.90 -6.37
N TRP A 145 4.84 2.29 -5.49
CA TRP A 145 6.25 1.98 -5.75
C TRP A 145 6.44 1.15 -7.02
N VAL A 146 5.77 0.00 -7.14
CA VAL A 146 5.93 -0.90 -8.30
C VAL A 146 5.59 -0.19 -9.61
N LEU A 147 4.53 0.63 -9.62
CA LEU A 147 4.14 1.40 -10.80
C LEU A 147 5.15 2.49 -11.17
N ALA A 148 5.71 3.20 -10.18
CA ALA A 148 6.73 4.22 -10.45
C ALA A 148 8.07 3.61 -10.86
N GLU A 149 8.46 2.48 -10.26
CA GLU A 149 9.64 1.72 -10.66
C GLU A 149 9.53 1.25 -12.12
N ALA A 150 8.36 0.77 -12.54
CA ALA A 150 8.13 0.41 -13.94
C ALA A 150 8.26 1.60 -14.91
N ARG A 151 7.84 2.81 -14.50
CA ARG A 151 8.06 4.04 -15.28
C ARG A 151 9.53 4.44 -15.32
N TRP A 152 10.23 4.33 -14.19
CA TRP A 152 11.67 4.62 -14.09
C TRP A 152 12.50 3.81 -15.07
N TYR A 153 12.21 2.51 -15.18
CA TYR A 153 12.89 1.60 -16.10
C TYR A 153 12.67 1.91 -17.59
N ARG A 154 11.80 2.86 -17.95
CA ARG A 154 11.68 3.31 -19.36
C ARG A 154 12.87 4.12 -19.83
N SER A 155 13.53 4.83 -18.91
CA SER A 155 14.65 5.74 -19.22
C SER A 155 15.95 5.35 -18.52
N HIS A 156 15.92 4.38 -17.61
CA HIS A 156 17.06 3.98 -16.80
C HIS A 156 17.23 2.46 -16.76
N ASN A 157 18.49 2.00 -16.74
CA ASN A 157 18.83 0.56 -16.71
C ASN A 157 19.24 0.08 -15.30
N HIS A 158 18.91 0.84 -14.25
CA HIS A 158 19.21 0.49 -12.86
C HIS A 158 17.97 0.68 -11.99
N PRO A 159 17.86 -0.04 -10.85
CA PRO A 159 16.75 0.16 -9.93
C PRO A 159 16.75 1.58 -9.38
N PRO A 160 15.57 2.20 -9.21
CA PRO A 160 15.47 3.52 -8.61
C PRO A 160 15.75 3.46 -7.12
N SER A 161 16.44 4.49 -6.62
CA SER A 161 16.39 4.84 -5.22
C SER A 161 15.10 5.60 -4.90
N MET A 162 14.77 5.74 -3.61
CA MET A 162 13.59 6.51 -3.23
C MET A 162 13.68 7.98 -3.68
N VAL A 163 14.89 8.54 -3.74
CA VAL A 163 15.14 9.92 -4.20
C VAL A 163 14.87 10.06 -5.70
N ASP A 164 15.16 9.03 -6.48
CA ASP A 164 14.93 9.02 -7.93
C ASP A 164 13.44 9.07 -8.29
N LEU A 165 12.59 8.47 -7.44
CA LEU A 165 11.13 8.44 -7.62
C LEU A 165 10.43 9.70 -7.11
N TRP A 166 11.17 10.67 -6.57
CA TRP A 166 10.64 11.94 -6.05
C TRP A 166 10.38 13.00 -7.11
N GLY A 167 10.61 12.70 -8.39
CA GLY A 167 10.42 13.62 -9.52
C GLY A 167 8.97 13.76 -10.00
N GLU A 168 8.53 15.03 -10.01
CA GLU A 168 7.45 15.71 -10.74
C GLU A 168 5.96 15.46 -10.43
N ASP A 169 5.46 14.27 -10.09
CA ASP A 169 3.98 14.08 -10.01
C ASP A 169 3.47 13.25 -8.82
N ILE A 170 4.29 12.99 -7.80
CA ILE A 170 3.94 12.03 -6.73
C ILE A 170 3.96 12.69 -5.34
N ALA A 171 2.81 12.63 -4.66
CA ALA A 171 2.59 13.19 -3.33
C ALA A 171 3.39 12.44 -2.25
N SER A 172 4.15 13.20 -1.46
CA SER A 172 4.72 12.91 -0.13
C SER A 172 5.49 11.58 0.09
N PRO A 173 6.68 11.61 0.75
CA PRO A 173 7.41 10.41 1.17
C PRO A 173 6.61 9.39 2.02
N SER A 174 5.49 9.81 2.62
CA SER A 174 4.60 8.92 3.37
C SER A 174 3.77 7.98 2.50
N CYS A 175 3.65 8.27 1.20
CA CYS A 175 2.81 7.52 0.26
C CYS A 175 3.59 6.48 -0.55
N PHE A 176 4.90 6.34 -0.32
CA PHE A 176 5.79 5.46 -1.07
C PHE A 176 6.56 4.54 -0.13
N ARG A 177 6.49 3.23 -0.38
CA ARG A 177 7.29 2.25 0.35
C ARG A 177 7.71 1.13 -0.58
N ARG A 178 9.00 0.81 -0.64
CA ARG A 178 9.46 -0.31 -1.46
C ARG A 178 8.86 -1.61 -0.90
N PRO A 179 8.23 -2.44 -1.75
CA PRO A 179 7.85 -3.78 -1.36
C PRO A 179 9.11 -4.59 -1.03
N ARG A 180 9.07 -5.32 0.08
CA ARG A 180 10.07 -6.32 0.44
C ARG A 180 9.81 -7.57 -0.39
N ASP A 181 10.81 -8.42 -0.58
CA ASP A 181 10.63 -9.70 -1.27
C ASP A 181 9.52 -10.56 -0.64
N GLN A 182 9.46 -10.60 0.69
CA GLN A 182 8.41 -11.31 1.43
C GLN A 182 7.00 -10.79 1.19
N ASP A 183 6.82 -9.54 0.74
CA ASP A 183 5.49 -8.95 0.53
C ASP A 183 4.78 -9.57 -0.68
N PHE A 184 5.52 -10.21 -1.58
CA PHE A 184 4.99 -10.92 -2.75
C PHE A 184 4.64 -12.38 -2.47
N ASP A 185 4.87 -12.86 -1.24
CA ASP A 185 4.58 -14.25 -0.89
C ASP A 185 3.07 -14.51 -0.92
N PRO A 186 2.58 -15.61 -1.52
CA PRO A 186 1.15 -15.94 -1.50
C PRO A 186 0.62 -16.22 -0.08
N ASP A 187 1.47 -16.66 0.85
CA ASP A 187 1.09 -16.97 2.23
C ASP A 187 1.07 -15.69 3.11
N PRO A 188 -0.10 -15.29 3.66
CA PRO A 188 -0.18 -14.15 4.57
C PRO A 188 0.70 -14.28 5.82
N VAL A 189 0.96 -15.50 6.31
CA VAL A 189 1.81 -15.73 7.49
C VAL A 189 3.25 -15.31 7.18
N VAL A 190 3.76 -15.64 6.00
CA VAL A 190 5.09 -15.22 5.54
C VAL A 190 5.14 -13.71 5.32
N ARG A 191 4.11 -13.13 4.68
CA ARG A 191 4.03 -11.67 4.43
C ARG A 191 4.07 -10.85 5.72
N ASN A 192 3.31 -11.29 6.73
CA ASN A 192 3.15 -10.59 8.00
C ASN A 192 4.28 -10.84 8.99
N ARG A 193 5.18 -11.79 8.70
CA ARG A 193 6.35 -12.03 9.55
C ARG A 193 7.20 -10.76 9.64
N PRO A 194 7.64 -10.35 10.84
CA PRO A 194 8.61 -9.27 10.99
C PRO A 194 9.84 -9.57 10.13
N SER A 195 10.31 -8.58 9.38
CA SER A 195 11.52 -8.76 8.59
C SER A 195 12.68 -9.00 9.54
N GLN A 196 13.37 -10.12 9.34
CA GLN A 196 14.58 -10.40 10.09
C GLN A 196 15.62 -9.33 9.74
N VAL A 197 16.04 -8.58 10.75
CA VAL A 197 17.14 -7.63 10.60
C VAL A 197 18.40 -8.46 10.30
N PRO A 198 19.15 -8.16 9.22
CA PRO A 198 20.33 -8.94 8.89
C PRO A 198 21.32 -9.00 10.06
N ALA A 199 21.97 -10.15 10.27
CA ALA A 199 22.87 -10.34 11.41
C ALA A 199 23.99 -9.28 11.46
N TRP A 200 24.48 -8.87 10.29
CA TRP A 200 25.50 -7.83 10.16
C TRP A 200 25.02 -6.44 10.61
N VAL A 201 23.72 -6.13 10.49
CA VAL A 201 23.11 -4.89 11.01
C VAL A 201 23.05 -4.95 12.54
N LEU A 202 22.76 -6.12 13.10
CA LEU A 202 22.70 -6.30 14.55
C LEU A 202 24.09 -6.18 15.18
N SER A 203 25.13 -6.69 14.51
CA SER A 203 26.51 -6.59 14.98
C SER A 203 27.13 -5.21 14.80
N ASP A 204 26.63 -4.39 13.87
CA ASP A 204 27.13 -3.03 13.61
C ASP A 204 26.89 -2.11 14.82
N PRO A 205 27.94 -1.68 15.55
CA PRO A 205 27.80 -0.83 16.72
C PRO A 205 27.16 0.54 16.42
N HIS A 206 27.17 0.95 15.16
CA HIS A 206 26.61 2.22 14.69
C HIS A 206 25.28 2.04 13.96
N SER A 207 24.66 0.86 13.99
CA SER A 207 23.32 0.69 13.42
C SER A 207 22.32 1.64 14.10
N ILE A 208 21.24 2.01 13.40
CA ILE A 208 20.24 2.96 13.92
C ILE A 208 19.69 2.51 15.26
N ARG A 209 19.41 1.22 15.40
CA ARG A 209 18.96 0.59 16.65
C ARG A 209 19.99 0.80 17.76
N ASN A 210 21.21 0.41 17.49
CA ASN A 210 22.31 0.42 18.45
C ASN A 210 22.68 1.83 18.89
N MET A 211 22.67 2.79 17.96
CA MET A 211 22.86 4.20 18.25
C MET A 211 21.73 4.80 19.08
N LEU A 212 20.48 4.49 18.75
CA LEU A 212 19.33 4.95 19.54
C LEU A 212 19.40 4.41 20.97
N ALA A 213 19.69 3.11 21.13
CA ALA A 213 19.86 2.49 22.43
C ALA A 213 21.00 3.16 23.23
N ALA A 214 22.18 3.33 22.62
CA ALA A 214 23.33 3.95 23.29
C ALA A 214 23.06 5.40 23.71
N LEU A 215 22.34 6.18 22.91
CA LEU A 215 21.93 7.54 23.26
C LEU A 215 20.94 7.54 24.43
N THR A 216 19.96 6.64 24.41
CA THR A 216 18.92 6.54 25.44
C THR A 216 19.50 6.06 26.78
N GLU A 217 20.35 5.03 26.75
CA GLU A 217 21.09 4.53 27.92
C GLU A 217 22.01 5.59 28.51
N ALA A 218 22.57 6.47 27.68
CA ALA A 218 23.37 7.61 28.14
C ALA A 218 22.52 8.76 28.70
N GLY A 219 21.21 8.57 28.84
CA GLY A 219 20.27 9.54 29.43
C GLY A 219 19.85 10.66 28.48
N LEU A 220 20.08 10.53 27.17
CA LEU A 220 19.67 11.53 26.18
C LEU A 220 18.26 11.24 25.66
N ALA A 221 17.46 12.29 25.51
CA ALA A 221 16.15 12.21 24.90
C ALA A 221 16.26 12.08 23.37
N ALA A 222 16.41 10.85 22.88
CA ALA A 222 16.58 10.52 21.47
C ALA A 222 15.37 9.77 20.90
N ARG A 223 15.02 10.04 19.63
CA ARG A 223 13.97 9.31 18.91
C ARG A 223 14.28 9.18 17.42
N VAL A 224 13.81 8.10 16.81
CA VAL A 224 13.88 7.96 15.35
C VAL A 224 12.93 8.98 14.72
N HIS A 225 13.47 9.79 13.81
CA HIS A 225 12.72 10.79 13.08
C HIS A 225 12.39 10.34 11.65
N ARG A 226 13.33 9.64 11.01
CA ARG A 226 13.15 9.12 9.65
C ARG A 226 13.94 7.84 9.49
N LEU A 227 13.39 6.86 8.78
CA LEU A 227 14.12 5.69 8.29
C LEU A 227 14.22 5.78 6.77
N GLY A 228 15.34 5.31 6.23
CA GLY A 228 15.50 5.07 4.81
C GLY A 228 14.85 3.76 4.39
N ASP A 229 15.06 3.39 3.13
CA ASP A 229 14.59 2.14 2.57
C ASP A 229 15.79 1.44 1.87
N PRO A 230 16.33 0.35 2.42
CA PRO A 230 15.85 -0.37 3.59
C PRO A 230 16.10 0.38 4.93
N PRO A 231 15.30 0.10 5.99
CA PRO A 231 15.35 0.84 7.27
C PRO A 231 16.70 0.86 7.99
N HIS A 232 17.65 -0.01 7.62
CA HIS A 232 18.97 -0.13 8.26
C HIS A 232 20.12 0.46 7.44
N GLU A 233 19.85 1.00 6.24
CA GLU A 233 20.85 1.65 5.38
C GLU A 233 20.95 3.16 5.59
N ARG A 234 19.85 3.80 5.99
CA ARG A 234 19.82 5.24 6.24
C ARG A 234 18.80 5.55 7.32
N GLY A 235 19.04 6.57 8.13
CA GLY A 235 18.09 7.01 9.14
C GLY A 235 18.45 8.38 9.71
N ALA A 236 17.51 8.99 10.40
CA ALA A 236 17.70 10.20 11.17
C ALA A 236 17.21 9.99 12.60
N ILE A 237 18.05 10.30 13.59
CA ILE A 237 17.70 10.31 15.01
C ILE A 237 17.70 11.77 15.46
N LEU A 238 16.60 12.22 16.07
CA LEU A 238 16.54 13.52 16.72
C LEU A 238 16.93 13.36 18.18
N VAL A 239 17.89 14.16 18.63
CA VAL A 239 18.35 14.21 20.03
C VAL A 239 18.01 15.57 20.60
N LYS A 240 17.09 15.61 21.57
CA LYS A 240 16.70 16.83 22.27
C LYS A 240 17.76 17.19 23.31
N MET A 241 18.14 18.46 23.33
CA MET A 241 19.19 18.98 24.21
C MET A 241 18.57 19.70 25.42
N PRO A 242 19.20 19.64 26.61
CA PRO A 242 18.65 20.18 27.84
C PRO A 242 18.89 21.70 27.95
N VAL A 243 18.36 22.46 27.00
CA VAL A 243 18.35 23.93 27.03
C VAL A 243 16.96 24.46 26.66
N ASN A 244 16.64 25.68 27.09
CA ASN A 244 15.31 26.26 26.87
C ASN A 244 14.98 26.47 25.37
N GLY A 245 13.76 26.10 25.00
CA GLY A 245 13.23 26.22 23.63
C GLY A 245 13.46 24.97 22.78
N ARG A 246 13.23 25.09 21.46
CA ARG A 246 13.51 24.02 20.51
C ARG A 246 15.02 23.96 20.25
N ALA A 247 15.68 22.98 20.87
CA ALA A 247 17.11 22.75 20.77
C ALA A 247 17.36 21.26 20.59
N GLN A 248 17.64 20.85 19.35
CA GLN A 248 17.84 19.45 19.03
C GLN A 248 18.85 19.29 17.90
N PHE A 249 19.54 18.16 17.90
CA PHE A 249 20.39 17.74 16.79
C PHE A 249 19.67 16.66 15.98
N ALA A 250 19.76 16.78 14.66
CA ALA A 250 19.47 15.69 13.74
C ALA A 250 20.76 14.92 13.48
N LEU A 251 20.82 13.68 13.93
CA LEU A 251 21.87 12.73 13.61
C LEU A 251 21.46 11.96 12.37
N ASN A 252 22.16 12.16 11.26
CA ASN A 252 21.86 11.53 9.98
C ASN A 252 22.83 10.37 9.75
N GLY A 253 22.31 9.16 9.80
CA GLY A 253 23.03 7.93 9.54
C GLY A 253 22.91 7.52 8.07
N ARG A 254 24.03 7.16 7.44
CA ARG A 254 24.06 6.52 6.12
C ARG A 254 25.12 5.42 6.10
N ARG A 255 24.75 4.26 5.55
CA ARG A 255 25.68 3.15 5.37
C ARG A 255 26.58 3.41 4.18
N THR A 256 27.88 3.21 4.37
CA THR A 256 28.89 3.36 3.31
C THR A 256 29.05 2.05 2.53
N ALA A 257 29.76 2.10 1.40
CA ALA A 257 30.08 0.91 0.60
C ALA A 257 30.84 -0.17 1.39
N GLY A 258 31.55 0.21 2.48
CA GLY A 258 32.21 -0.72 3.41
C GLY A 258 31.25 -1.37 4.43
N GLY A 259 29.94 -1.22 4.27
CA GLY A 259 28.94 -1.89 5.09
C GLY A 259 28.81 -1.36 6.52
N THR A 260 29.48 -0.26 6.88
CA THR A 260 29.38 0.38 8.22
C THR A 260 28.50 1.64 8.15
N MET A 261 27.67 1.86 9.16
CA MET A 261 26.86 3.07 9.28
C MET A 261 27.72 4.25 9.74
N THR A 262 27.75 5.33 8.97
CA THR A 262 28.39 6.59 9.36
C THR A 262 27.34 7.62 9.74
N TRP A 263 27.66 8.44 10.74
CA TRP A 263 26.74 9.44 11.28
C TRP A 263 27.30 10.84 11.12
N THR A 264 26.45 11.76 10.67
CA THR A 264 26.72 13.20 10.69
C THR A 264 25.71 13.88 11.61
N GLN A 265 26.12 14.98 12.27
CA GLN A 265 25.23 15.78 13.09
C GLN A 265 24.88 17.09 12.37
N ALA A 266 23.63 17.50 12.47
CA ALA A 266 23.15 18.80 12.03
C ALA A 266 22.33 19.47 13.14
N TRP A 267 22.51 20.78 13.31
CA TRP A 267 21.70 21.56 14.23
C TRP A 267 20.33 21.82 13.60
N ASP A 268 19.25 21.34 14.22
CA ASP A 268 17.90 21.36 13.66
C ASP A 268 17.11 22.60 14.12
N VAL A 269 17.73 23.78 13.97
CA VAL A 269 17.12 25.10 14.20
C VAL A 269 17.64 26.08 13.15
N LEU A 270 16.78 27.03 12.76
CA LEU A 270 17.11 28.11 11.83
C LEU A 270 18.37 28.89 12.28
N ASP A 271 19.21 29.22 11.30
CA ASP A 271 20.43 30.03 11.46
C ASP A 271 20.07 31.49 11.79
N THR A 272 19.76 31.69 13.07
CA THR A 272 19.40 32.98 13.67
C THR A 272 20.36 33.24 14.81
N GLU A 273 20.54 34.50 15.20
CA GLU A 273 21.42 34.84 16.34
C GLU A 273 21.01 34.11 17.63
N THR A 274 19.71 34.02 17.89
CA THR A 274 19.15 33.25 19.02
C THR A 274 19.46 31.75 18.89
N GLY A 275 19.33 31.18 17.68
CA GLY A 275 19.72 29.80 17.39
C GLY A 275 21.21 29.53 17.63
N ASN A 276 22.07 30.46 17.22
CA ASN A 276 23.52 30.36 17.38
C ASN A 276 23.96 30.51 18.85
N ARG A 277 23.32 31.40 19.62
CA ARG A 277 23.53 31.48 21.07
C ARG A 277 23.15 30.17 21.77
N ARG A 278 22.02 29.56 21.39
CA ARG A 278 21.60 28.23 21.91
C ARG A 278 22.59 27.14 21.52
N LEU A 279 23.04 27.11 20.26
CA LEU A 279 24.04 26.14 19.80
C LEU A 279 25.31 26.20 20.66
N ARG A 280 25.85 27.41 20.91
CA ARG A 280 27.04 27.59 21.77
C ARG A 280 26.80 27.13 23.20
N ALA A 281 25.61 27.38 23.76
CA ALA A 281 25.25 26.91 25.09
C ALA A 281 25.19 25.37 25.15
N VAL A 282 24.55 24.74 24.15
CA VAL A 282 24.48 23.28 24.03
C VAL A 282 25.86 22.67 23.87
N GLN A 283 26.73 23.23 23.04
CA GLN A 283 28.09 22.72 22.81
C GLN A 283 28.95 22.66 24.08
N ARG A 284 28.64 23.50 25.08
CA ARG A 284 29.30 23.48 26.39
C ARG A 284 28.71 22.47 27.36
N SER A 285 27.52 21.94 27.07
CA SER A 285 26.80 21.04 27.96
C SER A 285 27.44 19.64 28.03
N PRO A 286 27.31 18.93 29.18
CA PRO A 286 27.69 17.52 29.29
C PRO A 286 26.93 16.62 28.31
N ALA A 287 25.67 16.95 28.02
CA ALA A 287 24.82 16.20 27.08
C ALA A 287 25.40 16.18 25.67
N TYR A 288 25.89 17.32 25.17
CA TYR A 288 26.53 17.39 23.86
C TYR A 288 27.82 16.56 23.78
N ARG A 289 28.67 16.62 24.82
CA ARG A 289 29.89 15.78 24.88
C ARG A 289 29.55 14.30 24.92
N THR A 290 28.50 13.94 25.67
CA THR A 290 27.98 12.57 25.75
C THR A 290 27.49 12.09 24.38
N MET A 291 26.73 12.91 23.66
CA MET A 291 26.28 12.60 22.31
C MET A 291 27.46 12.38 21.35
N LEU A 292 28.45 13.27 21.36
CA LEU A 292 29.66 13.12 20.52
C LEU A 292 30.46 11.86 20.86
N ARG A 293 30.54 11.50 22.15
CA ARG A 293 31.17 10.26 22.59
C ARG A 293 30.44 9.03 22.03
N VAL A 294 29.12 8.98 22.18
CA VAL A 294 28.29 7.88 21.65
C VAL A 294 28.43 7.76 20.12
N LEU A 295 28.46 8.88 19.40
CA LEU A 295 28.68 8.90 17.95
C LEU A 295 30.03 8.29 17.53
N ARG A 296 31.08 8.47 18.34
CA ARG A 296 32.43 7.96 18.05
C ARG A 296 32.59 6.50 18.44
N GLU A 297 32.08 6.12 19.61
CA GLU A 297 32.33 4.80 20.20
C GLU A 297 31.40 3.73 19.62
N GLY A 298 30.15 4.08 19.28
CA GLY A 298 29.14 3.09 18.93
C GLY A 298 28.89 2.09 20.07
N ARG A 299 27.92 1.18 19.90
CA ARG A 299 27.69 0.08 20.85
C ARG A 299 26.91 -1.05 20.20
N THR A 300 27.22 -2.30 20.50
CA THR A 300 26.37 -3.41 20.06
C THR A 300 25.31 -3.69 21.13
N THR A 301 24.02 -3.57 20.80
CA THR A 301 22.92 -3.78 21.76
C THR A 301 22.19 -5.09 21.49
N LEU A 302 22.19 -6.01 22.47
CA LEU A 302 21.64 -7.36 22.28
C LEU A 302 20.10 -7.44 22.27
N GLN A 303 19.35 -6.43 22.75
CA GLN A 303 17.87 -6.48 22.76
C GLN A 303 17.24 -5.10 22.53
N LEU A 304 16.48 -4.95 21.44
CA LEU A 304 15.45 -3.93 21.19
C LEU A 304 14.83 -4.21 19.81
N ASP A 305 13.55 -4.58 19.74
CA ASP A 305 12.89 -4.80 18.45
C ASP A 305 12.65 -3.44 17.75
N LEU A 306 13.02 -3.33 16.47
CA LEU A 306 12.91 -2.09 15.71
C LEU A 306 11.45 -1.75 15.38
N ALA A 307 10.57 -2.76 15.36
CA ALA A 307 9.15 -2.59 15.05
C ALA A 307 8.37 -1.82 16.13
N THR A 308 8.82 -1.82 17.39
CA THR A 308 8.17 -1.13 18.51
C THR A 308 8.51 0.35 18.64
N LEU A 309 9.44 0.86 17.82
CA LEU A 309 10.00 2.23 17.96
C LEU A 309 9.30 3.29 17.09
N LEU A 310 8.25 2.92 16.36
CA LEU A 310 7.50 3.82 15.47
C LEU A 310 6.08 4.15 15.99
N GLU A 311 5.67 3.65 17.15
CA GLU A 311 4.38 4.06 17.72
C GLU A 311 4.47 5.47 18.32
N PRO A 312 3.50 6.35 18.05
CA PRO A 312 3.42 7.65 18.71
C PRO A 312 3.00 7.46 20.18
N ALA A 313 3.74 8.09 21.09
CA ALA A 313 3.23 8.44 22.41
C ALA A 313 2.30 9.66 22.32
#